data_AF-A0A357L6P4-F1
#
_entry.id   AF-A0A357L6P4-F1
#
_cell.length_a   1.000
_cell.length_b   1.000
_cell.length_c   1.000
_cell.angle_alpha   90.00
_cell.angle_beta   90.00
_cell.angle_gamma   90.00
#
_symmetry.space_group_name_H-M   'P 1'
#
loop_
_entity.id
_entity.type
_entity.pdbx_description
1 polymer ?
#
loop_
_entity_poly.entity_id
_entity_poly.type
_entity_poly.pdbx_seq_one_letter_code
_entity_poly.pdbx_strand_id
1 'polypeptide(L)'
;AEDYEIDEKQRSVTFTEKGNERLEAMLREAGLLQGESLYDAVNISIVHHVNQALKAHKIFQKDKDYIVRGSKVVIIDEFTGRMMEGRRWSEGLHQAVEAKEKAQIQPENQTLASITFQNYFRLYEKLAGMTGTALTEEAEFADIYKLNVVEIPTNRPIARADADDELYMTAAEKNKAIAVQIAECHRKGQPVLVGTVSIEKSEQLSNLLNDKSFWRDVAKSLKARANELKDKEADRKKEILERAAYIEELAIKKTPVPHNVLNARFHEQEADIVADAGKPGAVTIATNMAG
;
A
#
# COMPACT_ATOMS: atom_id res chain seq x y z
N ALA A 1 1.66 -38.80 14.18
CA ALA A 1 0.32 -38.43 13.68
C ALA A 1 0.14 -39.18 12.38
N GLU A 2 -0.70 -40.20 12.35
CA GLU A 2 -0.91 -41.03 11.14
C GLU A 2 -2.10 -40.57 10.31
N ASP A 3 -2.91 -39.63 10.84
CA ASP A 3 -4.23 -39.28 10.29
C ASP A 3 -4.22 -38.04 9.38
N TYR A 4 -3.15 -37.25 9.40
CA TYR A 4 -3.04 -36.04 8.59
C TYR A 4 -1.58 -35.66 8.34
N GLU A 5 -1.35 -34.92 7.26
CA GLU A 5 -0.08 -34.35 6.87
C GLU A 5 -0.16 -32.81 6.91
N ILE A 6 0.88 -32.17 7.41
CA ILE A 6 0.98 -30.71 7.49
C ILE A 6 2.11 -30.24 6.58
N ASP A 7 1.81 -29.29 5.69
CA ASP A 7 2.82 -28.50 5.01
C ASP A 7 2.88 -27.11 5.66
N GLU A 8 3.91 -26.91 6.51
CA GLU A 8 4.12 -25.64 7.21
C GLU A 8 4.48 -24.49 6.26
N LYS A 9 5.11 -24.76 5.11
CA LYS A 9 5.49 -23.72 4.14
C LYS A 9 4.27 -23.20 3.40
N GLN A 10 3.36 -24.09 3.02
CA GLN A 10 2.12 -23.72 2.33
C GLN A 10 0.95 -23.42 3.28
N ARG A 11 1.16 -23.58 4.60
CA ARG A 11 0.11 -23.46 5.64
C ARG A 11 -1.13 -24.30 5.27
N SER A 12 -0.90 -25.51 4.77
CA SER A 12 -1.94 -26.46 4.37
C SER A 12 -1.89 -27.72 5.23
N VAL A 13 -3.03 -28.39 5.36
CA VAL A 13 -3.17 -29.66 6.06
C VAL A 13 -4.14 -30.53 5.27
N THR A 14 -3.80 -31.80 5.13
CA THR A 14 -4.60 -32.80 4.40
C THR A 14 -4.75 -34.06 5.24
N PHE A 15 -5.90 -34.73 5.15
CA PHE A 15 -6.08 -36.05 5.75
C PHE A 15 -5.28 -37.09 4.97
N THR A 16 -4.69 -38.05 5.68
CA THR A 16 -4.14 -39.27 5.07
C THR A 16 -5.27 -40.24 4.76
N GLU A 17 -4.99 -41.33 4.04
CA GLU A 17 -5.97 -42.40 3.82
C GLU A 17 -6.55 -42.95 5.13
N LYS A 18 -5.68 -43.26 6.10
CA LYS A 18 -6.10 -43.69 7.45
C LYS A 18 -6.95 -42.64 8.16
N GLY A 19 -6.62 -41.36 7.97
CA GLY A 19 -7.39 -40.24 8.51
C GLY A 19 -8.80 -40.18 7.92
N ASN A 20 -8.93 -40.37 6.60
CA ASN A 20 -10.22 -40.41 5.90
C ASN A 20 -11.07 -41.61 6.35
N GLU A 21 -10.49 -42.79 6.54
CA GLU A 21 -11.22 -43.96 7.06
C GLU A 21 -11.78 -43.71 8.46
N ARG A 22 -10.97 -43.14 9.36
CA ARG A 22 -11.41 -42.76 10.71
C ARG A 22 -12.48 -41.68 10.66
N LEU A 23 -12.31 -40.68 9.81
CA LEU A 23 -13.28 -39.62 9.62
C LEU A 23 -14.62 -40.18 9.15
N GLU A 24 -14.62 -41.09 8.18
CA GLU A 24 -15.84 -41.72 7.66
C GLU A 24 -16.57 -42.49 8.77
N ALA A 25 -15.84 -43.25 9.59
CA ALA A 25 -16.40 -43.95 10.74
C ALA A 25 -17.04 -42.99 11.76
N MET A 26 -16.35 -41.90 12.09
CA MET A 26 -16.86 -40.88 13.02
C MET A 26 -18.11 -40.17 12.48
N LEU A 27 -18.12 -39.81 11.20
CA LEU A 27 -19.27 -39.17 10.56
C LEU A 27 -20.47 -40.12 10.47
N ARG A 28 -20.22 -41.41 10.24
CA ARG A 28 -21.27 -42.45 10.23
C ARG A 28 -21.87 -42.64 11.62
N GLU A 29 -21.04 -42.71 12.67
CA GLU A 29 -21.49 -42.81 14.06
C GLU A 29 -22.30 -41.58 14.50
N ALA A 30 -21.88 -40.39 14.06
CA ALA A 30 -22.59 -39.14 14.32
C ALA A 30 -23.90 -38.97 13.50
N GLY A 31 -24.20 -39.89 12.58
CA GLY A 31 -25.35 -39.78 11.67
C GLY A 31 -25.27 -38.63 10.68
N LEU A 32 -24.06 -38.14 10.41
CA LEU A 32 -23.79 -37.00 9.54
C LEU A 32 -23.31 -37.41 8.13
N LEU A 33 -22.90 -38.66 7.95
CA LEU A 33 -22.54 -39.23 6.65
C LEU A 33 -23.82 -39.70 5.91
N GLN A 34 -24.05 -39.19 4.70
CA GLN A 34 -25.15 -39.64 3.85
C GLN A 34 -24.61 -40.46 2.68
N GLY A 35 -25.16 -41.65 2.43
CA GLY A 35 -24.67 -42.55 1.37
C GLY A 35 -23.67 -43.59 1.88
N GLU A 36 -22.91 -44.17 0.95
CA GLU A 36 -21.97 -45.25 1.26
C GLU A 36 -20.55 -44.72 1.51
N SER A 37 -20.18 -43.61 0.86
CA SER A 37 -18.80 -43.09 0.88
C SER A 37 -18.70 -41.61 1.23
N LEU A 38 -17.58 -41.23 1.85
CA LEU A 38 -17.18 -39.85 2.07
C LEU A 38 -17.16 -39.01 0.78
N TYR A 39 -16.88 -39.64 -0.37
CA TYR A 39 -16.76 -38.97 -1.67
C TYR A 39 -18.08 -38.79 -2.42
N ASP A 40 -19.20 -39.21 -1.83
CA ASP A 40 -20.51 -39.00 -2.44
C ASP A 40 -20.83 -37.50 -2.54
N ALA A 41 -21.45 -37.08 -3.65
CA ALA A 41 -21.72 -35.66 -3.92
C ALA A 41 -22.56 -34.96 -2.82
N VAL A 42 -23.39 -35.73 -2.11
CA VAL A 42 -24.18 -35.25 -0.98
C VAL A 42 -23.32 -34.83 0.22
N ASN A 43 -22.11 -35.36 0.34
CA ASN A 43 -21.19 -35.12 1.45
C ASN A 43 -20.16 -34.00 1.18
N ILE A 44 -20.21 -33.33 0.01
CA ILE A 44 -19.23 -32.27 -0.35
C ILE A 44 -19.15 -31.19 0.73
N SER A 45 -20.29 -30.73 1.26
CA SER A 45 -20.31 -29.69 2.29
C SER A 45 -19.68 -30.14 3.60
N ILE A 46 -19.93 -31.39 4.02
CA ILE A 46 -19.40 -31.88 5.30
C ILE A 46 -17.90 -32.16 5.21
N VAL A 47 -17.43 -32.69 4.08
CA VAL A 47 -16.00 -32.86 3.80
C VAL A 47 -15.30 -31.51 3.82
N HIS A 48 -15.88 -30.48 3.20
CA HIS A 48 -15.36 -29.12 3.26
C HIS A 48 -15.26 -28.61 4.71
N HIS A 49 -16.33 -28.71 5.49
CA HIS A 49 -16.32 -28.24 6.89
C HIS A 49 -15.29 -28.97 7.76
N VAL A 50 -15.15 -30.28 7.60
CA VAL A 50 -14.15 -31.06 8.35
C VAL A 50 -12.73 -30.67 7.96
N ASN A 51 -12.45 -30.44 6.68
CA ASN A 51 -11.15 -29.95 6.23
C ASN A 51 -10.84 -28.56 6.82
N GLN A 52 -11.82 -27.65 6.86
CA GLN A 52 -11.63 -26.36 7.51
C GLN A 52 -11.44 -26.49 9.03
N ALA A 53 -12.14 -27.42 9.68
CA ALA A 53 -11.94 -27.72 11.10
C ALA A 53 -10.53 -28.24 11.37
N LEU A 54 -10.02 -29.17 10.56
CA LEU A 54 -8.65 -29.67 10.69
C LEU A 54 -7.65 -28.52 10.52
N LYS A 55 -7.84 -27.66 9.50
CA LYS A 55 -7.01 -26.49 9.25
C LYS A 55 -7.04 -25.50 10.42
N ALA A 56 -8.21 -25.18 10.94
CA ALA A 56 -8.38 -24.34 12.12
C ALA A 56 -7.68 -24.92 13.36
N HIS A 57 -7.68 -26.25 13.54
CA HIS A 57 -7.06 -26.91 14.67
C HIS A 57 -5.53 -27.05 14.57
N LYS A 58 -4.99 -27.25 13.36
CA LYS A 58 -3.56 -27.59 13.17
C LYS A 58 -2.70 -26.44 12.68
N ILE A 59 -3.24 -25.56 11.85
CA ILE A 59 -2.48 -24.47 11.23
C ILE A 59 -2.62 -23.15 12.00
N PHE A 60 -3.81 -22.86 12.54
CA PHE A 60 -4.11 -21.58 13.19
C PHE A 60 -4.04 -21.68 14.71
N GLN A 61 -3.21 -20.85 15.32
CA GLN A 61 -2.96 -20.85 16.77
C GLN A 61 -3.51 -19.57 17.41
N LYS A 62 -4.18 -19.76 18.55
CA LYS A 62 -4.63 -18.67 19.40
C LYS A 62 -3.43 -17.91 19.97
N ASP A 63 -3.57 -16.59 20.10
CA ASP A 63 -2.55 -15.64 20.56
C ASP A 63 -1.34 -15.49 19.62
N LYS A 64 -1.38 -16.12 18.44
CA LYS A 64 -0.40 -15.95 17.36
C LYS A 64 -1.06 -15.48 16.06
N ASP A 65 -2.04 -16.24 15.57
CA ASP A 65 -2.75 -15.93 14.32
C ASP A 65 -4.07 -15.18 14.56
N TYR A 66 -4.66 -15.35 15.74
CA TYR A 66 -5.89 -14.68 16.15
C TYR A 66 -6.01 -14.59 17.67
N ILE A 67 -6.88 -13.70 18.13
CA ILE A 67 -7.35 -13.66 19.51
C ILE A 67 -8.88 -13.83 19.56
N VAL A 68 -9.39 -14.16 20.75
CA VAL A 68 -10.84 -14.19 21.01
C VAL A 68 -11.18 -13.08 21.99
N ARG A 69 -12.00 -12.12 21.56
CA ARG A 69 -12.41 -10.97 22.38
C ARG A 69 -13.92 -10.82 22.35
N GLY A 70 -14.57 -10.85 23.53
CA GLY A 70 -16.03 -10.69 23.62
C GLY A 70 -16.82 -11.70 22.78
N SER A 71 -16.37 -12.96 22.74
CA SER A 71 -16.96 -14.04 21.91
C SER A 71 -16.81 -13.86 20.39
N LYS A 72 -15.88 -13.00 19.94
CA LYS A 72 -15.53 -12.83 18.52
C LYS A 72 -14.07 -13.18 18.28
N VAL A 73 -13.81 -13.88 17.17
CA VAL A 73 -12.46 -14.15 16.68
C VAL A 73 -11.96 -12.92 15.91
N VAL A 74 -10.80 -12.41 16.28
CA VAL A 74 -10.14 -11.26 15.63
C VAL A 74 -8.78 -11.72 15.11
N ILE A 75 -8.55 -11.55 13.82
CA ILE A 75 -7.31 -11.96 13.17
C ILE A 75 -6.17 -11.02 13.58
N ILE A 76 -5.00 -11.58 13.86
CA ILE A 76 -3.77 -10.81 14.10
C ILE A 76 -2.99 -10.75 12.78
N ASP A 77 -2.53 -9.57 12.41
CA ASP A 77 -1.63 -9.39 11.28
C ASP A 77 -0.22 -9.92 11.63
N GLU A 78 0.29 -10.85 10.83
CA GLU A 78 1.55 -11.56 11.08
C GLU A 78 2.79 -10.64 11.06
N PHE A 79 2.73 -9.52 10.31
CA PHE A 79 3.86 -8.61 10.17
C PHE A 79 3.87 -7.50 11.21
N THR A 80 2.68 -7.02 11.60
CA THR A 80 2.53 -5.84 12.45
C THR A 80 2.03 -6.17 13.86
N GLY A 81 1.53 -7.38 14.09
CA GLY A 81 0.90 -7.80 15.35
C GLY A 81 -0.40 -7.06 15.66
N ARG A 82 -0.95 -6.30 14.70
CA ARG A 82 -2.16 -5.50 14.89
C ARG A 82 -3.40 -6.36 14.73
N MET A 83 -4.44 -6.02 15.51
CA MET A 83 -5.77 -6.62 15.39
C MET A 83 -6.47 -6.10 14.13
N MET A 84 -6.90 -7.02 13.25
CA MET A 84 -7.63 -6.70 12.03
C MET A 84 -9.14 -6.87 12.24
N GLU A 85 -9.77 -5.90 12.90
CA GLU A 85 -11.22 -5.89 13.10
C GLU A 85 -11.96 -5.80 11.75
N GLY A 86 -12.98 -6.63 11.56
CA GLY A 86 -13.77 -6.71 10.32
C GLY A 86 -13.20 -7.65 9.25
N ARG A 87 -11.93 -8.09 9.37
CA ARG A 87 -11.37 -9.10 8.46
C ARG A 87 -11.76 -10.51 8.90
N ARG A 88 -12.20 -11.33 7.95
CA ARG A 88 -12.53 -12.75 8.15
C ARG A 88 -11.76 -13.60 7.15
N TRP A 89 -11.47 -14.85 7.51
CA TRP A 89 -10.93 -15.83 6.56
C TRP A 89 -12.07 -16.38 5.69
N SER A 90 -11.79 -16.60 4.41
CA SER A 90 -12.74 -17.12 3.43
C SER A 90 -12.99 -18.63 3.55
N GLU A 91 -13.89 -19.16 2.73
CA GLU A 91 -14.13 -20.61 2.57
C GLU A 91 -14.57 -21.32 3.86
N GLY A 92 -15.26 -20.64 4.78
CA GLY A 92 -15.72 -21.21 6.04
C GLY A 92 -14.64 -21.43 7.11
N LEU A 93 -13.38 -21.06 6.84
CA LEU A 93 -12.29 -21.21 7.80
C LEU A 93 -12.52 -20.37 9.06
N HIS A 94 -13.09 -19.18 8.92
CA HIS A 94 -13.35 -18.32 10.07
C HIS A 94 -14.42 -18.91 11.00
N GLN A 95 -15.46 -19.50 10.44
CA GLN A 95 -16.48 -20.24 11.15
C GLN A 95 -15.90 -21.46 11.85
N ALA A 96 -14.97 -22.17 11.20
CA ALA A 96 -14.27 -23.30 11.81
C ALA A 96 -13.41 -22.87 13.03
N VAL A 97 -12.74 -21.71 12.97
CA VAL A 97 -12.01 -21.15 14.12
C VAL A 97 -12.98 -20.65 15.21
N GLU A 98 -14.08 -20.01 14.84
CA GLU A 98 -15.15 -19.61 15.79
C GLU A 98 -15.70 -20.85 16.52
N ALA A 99 -15.98 -21.95 15.80
CA ALA A 99 -16.45 -23.20 16.36
C ALA A 99 -15.41 -23.87 17.27
N LYS A 100 -14.14 -23.91 16.86
CA LYS A 100 -12.99 -24.41 17.64
C LYS A 100 -12.89 -23.70 19.00
N GLU A 101 -13.05 -22.37 19.00
CA GLU A 101 -12.93 -21.55 20.21
C GLU A 101 -14.25 -21.40 20.98
N LYS A 102 -15.33 -22.06 20.54
CA LYS A 102 -16.69 -21.93 21.10
C LYS A 102 -17.18 -20.48 21.13
N ALA A 103 -16.74 -19.68 20.17
CA ALA A 103 -17.20 -18.32 19.95
C ALA A 103 -18.56 -18.31 19.23
N GLN A 104 -19.21 -17.14 19.16
CA GLN A 104 -20.43 -17.00 18.39
C GLN A 104 -20.12 -17.15 16.89
N ILE A 105 -20.61 -18.24 16.29
CA ILE A 105 -20.46 -18.49 14.85
C ILE A 105 -21.33 -17.48 14.09
N GLN A 106 -20.69 -16.62 13.31
CA GLN A 106 -21.40 -15.67 12.45
C GLN A 106 -21.54 -16.25 11.04
N PRO A 107 -22.69 -16.02 10.37
CA PRO A 107 -22.91 -16.51 9.01
C PRO A 107 -21.79 -16.05 8.07
N GLU A 108 -21.50 -16.87 7.06
CA GLU A 108 -20.54 -16.51 6.01
C GLU A 108 -21.04 -15.29 5.23
N ASN A 109 -20.11 -14.38 4.92
CA ASN A 109 -20.40 -13.34 3.94
C ASN A 109 -20.41 -14.02 2.57
N GLN A 110 -21.59 -14.17 1.98
CA GLN A 110 -21.76 -14.73 0.65
C GLN A 110 -21.74 -13.60 -0.39
N THR A 111 -20.92 -13.74 -1.43
CA THR A 111 -20.98 -12.86 -2.59
C THR A 111 -22.24 -13.15 -3.39
N LEU A 112 -23.23 -12.24 -3.34
CA LEU A 112 -24.48 -12.39 -4.09
C LEU A 112 -24.33 -12.04 -5.59
N ALA A 113 -23.47 -11.06 -5.89
CA ALA A 113 -23.18 -10.63 -7.25
C ALA A 113 -21.76 -10.09 -7.34
N SER A 114 -21.09 -10.34 -8.46
CA SER A 114 -19.77 -9.79 -8.76
C SER A 114 -19.64 -9.57 -10.27
N ILE A 115 -18.92 -8.52 -10.64
CA ILE A 115 -18.53 -8.23 -12.02
C ILE A 115 -17.19 -7.49 -12.01
N THR A 116 -16.31 -7.79 -12.95
CA THR A 116 -15.06 -7.02 -13.13
C THR A 116 -15.37 -5.70 -13.85
N PHE A 117 -14.56 -4.65 -13.63
CA PHE A 117 -14.71 -3.40 -14.38
C PHE A 117 -14.65 -3.62 -15.90
N GLN A 118 -13.76 -4.53 -16.34
CA GLN A 118 -13.63 -4.93 -17.74
C GLN A 118 -14.96 -5.42 -18.32
N ASN A 119 -15.60 -6.39 -17.65
CA ASN A 119 -16.88 -6.92 -18.10
C ASN A 119 -18.01 -5.91 -17.94
N TYR A 120 -17.99 -5.12 -16.87
CA TYR A 120 -18.99 -4.08 -16.62
C TYR A 120 -19.03 -3.02 -17.72
N PHE A 121 -17.87 -2.45 -18.09
CA PHE A 121 -17.81 -1.43 -19.13
C PHE A 121 -18.12 -1.98 -20.52
N ARG A 122 -17.87 -3.27 -20.77
CA ARG A 122 -18.26 -3.94 -22.02
C ARG A 122 -19.77 -4.11 -22.21
N LEU A 123 -20.57 -3.92 -21.15
CA LEU A 123 -22.04 -3.95 -21.26
C LEU A 123 -22.62 -2.69 -21.91
N TYR A 124 -21.85 -1.59 -21.96
CA TYR A 124 -22.32 -0.33 -22.53
C TYR A 124 -22.33 -0.43 -24.05
N GLU A 125 -23.44 0.00 -24.68
CA GLU A 125 -23.58 0.02 -26.14
C GLU A 125 -22.52 0.91 -26.81
N LYS A 126 -22.15 2.01 -26.14
CA LYS A 126 -21.09 2.91 -26.56
C LYS A 126 -20.19 3.23 -25.37
N LEU A 127 -18.90 2.97 -25.53
CA LEU A 127 -17.86 3.26 -24.56
C LEU A 127 -16.86 4.25 -25.15
N ALA A 128 -16.46 5.24 -24.34
CA ALA A 128 -15.41 6.20 -24.67
C ALA A 128 -14.73 6.65 -23.37
N GLY A 129 -13.50 7.15 -23.47
CA GLY A 129 -12.73 7.64 -22.33
C GLY A 129 -11.75 8.74 -22.73
N MET A 130 -11.23 9.46 -21.74
CA MET A 130 -10.23 10.50 -21.93
C MET A 130 -9.17 10.38 -20.84
N THR A 131 -7.91 10.56 -21.21
CA THR A 131 -6.76 10.60 -20.30
C THR A 131 -5.56 11.23 -21.02
N GLY A 132 -4.59 11.73 -20.27
CA GLY A 132 -3.34 12.28 -20.82
C GLY A 132 -2.29 11.22 -21.18
N THR A 133 -2.49 9.95 -20.82
CA THR A 133 -1.41 8.93 -20.86
C THR A 133 -1.82 7.60 -21.49
N ALA A 134 -2.87 7.55 -22.32
CA ALA A 134 -3.40 6.29 -22.85
C ALA A 134 -2.53 5.63 -23.95
N LEU A 135 -1.63 6.37 -24.59
CA LEU A 135 -0.94 5.89 -25.80
C LEU A 135 -0.08 4.65 -25.53
N THR A 136 0.50 4.52 -24.33
CA THR A 136 1.30 3.34 -23.97
C THR A 136 0.45 2.08 -23.81
N GLU A 137 -0.82 2.23 -23.43
CA GLU A 137 -1.76 1.14 -23.15
C GLU A 137 -2.75 0.91 -24.31
N GLU A 138 -2.49 1.47 -25.50
CA GLU A 138 -3.39 1.38 -26.66
C GLU A 138 -3.74 -0.07 -27.01
N ALA A 139 -2.76 -0.96 -26.99
CA ALA A 139 -2.98 -2.38 -27.27
C ALA A 139 -3.97 -3.02 -26.29
N GLU A 140 -3.88 -2.70 -25.00
CA GLU A 140 -4.80 -3.22 -23.98
C GLU A 140 -6.21 -2.67 -24.18
N PHE A 141 -6.35 -1.37 -24.49
CA PHE A 141 -7.65 -0.76 -24.80
C PHE A 141 -8.29 -1.38 -26.05
N ALA A 142 -7.50 -1.63 -27.09
CA ALA A 142 -7.97 -2.25 -28.32
C ALA A 142 -8.37 -3.72 -28.11
N ASP A 143 -7.64 -4.46 -27.28
CA ASP A 143 -7.92 -5.87 -27.03
C ASP A 143 -9.12 -6.09 -26.11
N ILE A 144 -9.18 -5.38 -24.98
CA ILE A 144 -10.20 -5.58 -23.94
C ILE A 144 -11.50 -4.87 -24.30
N TYR A 145 -11.42 -3.60 -24.68
CA TYR A 145 -12.58 -2.71 -24.82
C TYR A 145 -12.92 -2.37 -26.28
N LYS A 146 -12.09 -2.80 -27.24
CA LYS A 146 -12.21 -2.43 -28.66
C LYS A 146 -12.18 -0.91 -28.86
N LEU A 147 -11.39 -0.22 -28.05
CA LEU A 147 -11.22 1.22 -28.11
C LEU A 147 -9.90 1.56 -28.79
N ASN A 148 -9.96 2.49 -29.75
CA ASN A 148 -8.78 3.10 -30.33
C ASN A 148 -8.32 4.26 -29.45
N VAL A 149 -7.02 4.49 -29.37
CA VAL A 149 -6.45 5.66 -28.69
C VAL A 149 -6.08 6.69 -29.74
N VAL A 150 -6.51 7.94 -29.51
CA VAL A 150 -6.18 9.05 -30.40
C VAL A 150 -5.48 10.12 -29.58
N GLU A 151 -4.25 10.46 -29.96
CA GLU A 151 -3.53 11.57 -29.36
C GLU A 151 -4.09 12.89 -29.89
N ILE A 152 -4.63 13.70 -28.97
CA ILE A 152 -5.13 15.04 -29.29
C ILE A 152 -3.99 16.04 -29.09
N PRO A 153 -3.68 16.89 -30.09
CA PRO A 153 -2.60 17.87 -29.96
C PRO A 153 -2.85 18.85 -28.82
N THR A 154 -1.78 19.24 -28.13
CA THR A 154 -1.88 20.21 -27.04
C THR A 154 -2.22 21.60 -27.56
N ASN A 155 -3.00 22.36 -26.78
CA ASN A 155 -3.35 23.74 -27.13
C ASN A 155 -2.13 24.68 -27.20
N ARG A 156 -1.05 24.36 -26.48
CA ARG A 156 0.23 25.08 -26.50
C ARG A 156 1.38 24.08 -26.59
N PRO A 157 2.52 24.44 -27.21
CA PRO A 157 3.72 23.61 -27.17
C PRO A 157 4.14 23.33 -25.73
N ILE A 158 4.54 22.09 -25.46
CA ILE A 158 5.00 21.67 -24.15
C ILE A 158 6.37 22.31 -23.90
N ALA A 159 6.49 23.08 -22.82
CA ALA A 159 7.74 23.71 -22.38
C ALA A 159 8.28 23.10 -21.07
N ARG A 160 7.68 22.00 -20.59
CA ARG A 160 8.12 21.29 -19.39
C ARG A 160 9.48 20.65 -19.68
N ALA A 161 10.46 20.92 -18.81
CA ALA A 161 11.76 20.29 -18.86
C ALA A 161 11.76 19.10 -17.90
N ASP A 162 11.76 17.89 -18.46
CA ASP A 162 11.87 16.65 -17.69
C ASP A 162 13.36 16.32 -17.50
N ALA A 163 13.77 16.13 -16.25
CA ALA A 163 15.13 15.74 -15.90
C ALA A 163 15.23 14.21 -15.75
N ASP A 164 16.44 13.67 -15.93
CA ASP A 164 16.71 12.26 -15.70
C ASP A 164 16.54 11.89 -14.21
N ASP A 165 16.26 10.61 -13.95
CA ASP A 165 16.12 10.08 -12.60
C ASP A 165 17.46 10.14 -11.82
N GLU A 166 17.38 10.55 -10.55
CA GLU A 166 18.51 10.48 -9.63
C GLU A 166 18.43 9.23 -8.73
N LEU A 167 19.49 8.42 -8.77
CA LEU A 167 19.60 7.18 -7.98
C LEU A 167 20.52 7.39 -6.78
N TYR A 168 20.10 6.87 -5.62
CA TYR A 168 20.82 6.96 -4.36
C TYR A 168 20.99 5.58 -3.73
N MET A 169 22.13 5.35 -3.07
CA MET A 169 22.43 4.06 -2.45
C MET A 169 21.51 3.76 -1.27
N THR A 170 21.14 4.80 -0.50
CA THR A 170 20.27 4.66 0.67
C THR A 170 19.06 5.57 0.62
N ALA A 171 18.00 5.18 1.32
CA ALA A 171 16.80 6.01 1.47
C ALA A 171 17.10 7.32 2.21
N ALA A 172 18.05 7.32 3.16
CA ALA A 172 18.45 8.50 3.90
C ALA A 172 19.12 9.55 2.98
N GLU A 173 20.03 9.12 2.11
CA GLU A 173 20.67 10.01 1.12
C GLU A 173 19.65 10.57 0.13
N LYS A 174 18.75 9.71 -0.38
CA LYS A 174 17.66 10.13 -1.26
C LYS A 174 16.77 11.18 -0.59
N ASN A 175 16.30 10.92 0.63
CA ASN A 175 15.41 11.83 1.35
C ASN A 175 16.12 13.14 1.69
N LYS A 176 17.43 13.09 2.02
CA LYS A 176 18.26 14.29 2.18
C LYS A 176 18.29 15.10 0.89
N ALA A 177 18.59 14.47 -0.25
CA ALA A 177 18.64 15.14 -1.54
C ALA A 177 17.31 15.81 -1.91
N ILE A 178 16.20 15.08 -1.78
CA ILE A 178 14.84 15.61 -1.98
C ILE A 178 14.61 16.84 -1.09
N ALA A 179 14.90 16.74 0.21
CA ALA A 179 14.70 17.85 1.13
C ALA A 179 15.55 19.08 0.73
N VAL A 180 16.83 18.88 0.37
CA VAL A 180 17.67 20.02 -0.05
C VAL A 180 17.17 20.63 -1.37
N GLN A 181 16.66 19.84 -2.31
CA GLN A 181 16.07 20.34 -3.56
C GLN A 181 14.80 21.16 -3.28
N ILE A 182 13.92 20.68 -2.40
CA ILE A 182 12.74 21.43 -1.95
C ILE A 182 13.15 22.78 -1.36
N ALA A 183 14.15 22.79 -0.48
CA ALA A 183 14.67 24.02 0.12
C ALA A 183 15.22 25.00 -0.94
N GLU A 184 15.91 24.51 -1.97
CA GLU A 184 16.42 25.36 -3.05
C GLU A 184 15.32 25.96 -3.91
N CYS A 185 14.32 25.17 -4.29
CA CYS A 185 13.16 25.69 -5.03
C CYS A 185 12.40 26.72 -4.19
N HIS A 186 12.16 26.41 -2.92
CA HIS A 186 11.54 27.33 -1.98
C HIS A 186 12.34 28.63 -1.83
N ARG A 187 13.68 28.57 -1.75
CA ARG A 187 14.57 29.76 -1.75
C ARG A 187 14.35 30.65 -2.97
N LYS A 188 14.15 30.04 -4.14
CA LYS A 188 13.94 30.74 -5.42
C LYS A 188 12.49 31.20 -5.61
N GLY A 189 11.58 30.88 -4.69
CA GLY A 189 10.14 31.11 -4.85
C GLY A 189 9.48 30.19 -5.88
N GLN A 190 10.16 29.13 -6.31
CA GLN A 190 9.62 28.14 -7.24
C GLN A 190 8.66 27.21 -6.49
N PRO A 191 7.41 27.04 -6.94
CA PRO A 191 6.48 26.08 -6.34
C PRO A 191 6.95 24.64 -6.56
N VAL A 192 6.68 23.77 -5.59
CA VAL A 192 7.12 22.37 -5.60
C VAL A 192 5.96 21.43 -5.24
N LEU A 193 5.75 20.42 -6.07
CA LEU A 193 4.89 19.28 -5.79
C LEU A 193 5.76 18.02 -5.63
N VAL A 194 5.63 17.33 -4.50
CA VAL A 194 6.40 16.11 -4.19
C VAL A 194 5.46 14.91 -4.15
N GLY A 195 5.62 13.99 -5.09
CA GLY A 195 4.87 12.73 -5.11
C GLY A 195 5.49 11.67 -4.19
N THR A 196 4.68 11.02 -3.38
CA THR A 196 5.09 9.92 -2.49
C THR A 196 4.12 8.75 -2.63
N VAL A 197 4.59 7.52 -2.40
CA VAL A 197 3.77 6.30 -2.62
C VAL A 197 2.94 5.86 -1.41
N SER A 198 3.18 6.43 -0.23
CA SER A 198 2.45 6.08 0.99
C SER A 198 2.42 7.25 1.96
N ILE A 199 1.37 7.31 2.79
CA ILE A 199 1.18 8.33 3.84
C ILE A 199 2.39 8.36 4.76
N GLU A 200 2.91 7.18 5.14
CA GLU A 200 4.09 7.07 5.98
C GLU A 200 5.30 7.80 5.38
N LYS A 201 5.54 7.67 4.07
CA LYS A 201 6.64 8.38 3.41
C LYS A 201 6.39 9.88 3.32
N SER A 202 5.16 10.30 3.13
CA SER A 202 4.77 11.72 3.16
C SER A 202 5.04 12.34 4.53
N GLU A 203 4.63 11.65 5.60
CA GLU A 203 4.87 12.05 6.98
C GLU A 203 6.35 12.01 7.35
N GLN A 204 7.10 10.99 6.91
CA GLN A 204 8.55 10.94 7.09
C GLN A 204 9.24 12.15 6.46
N LEU A 205 8.86 12.51 5.23
CA LEU A 205 9.41 13.69 4.56
C LEU A 205 8.99 15.00 5.24
N SER A 206 7.71 15.13 5.61
CA SER A 206 7.19 16.28 6.38
C SER A 206 7.95 16.48 7.69
N ASN A 207 8.16 15.40 8.46
CA ASN A 207 8.92 15.43 9.69
C ASN A 207 10.38 15.83 9.44
N LEU A 208 11.01 15.30 8.38
CA LEU A 208 12.37 15.67 7.99
C LEU A 208 12.49 17.15 7.64
N LEU A 209 11.52 17.70 6.91
CA LEU A 209 11.47 19.13 6.56
C LEU A 209 11.25 20.03 7.79
N ASN A 210 10.57 19.52 8.82
CA ASN A 210 10.37 20.23 10.09
C ASN A 210 11.53 20.08 11.08
N ASP A 211 12.43 19.12 10.87
CA ASP A 211 13.54 18.83 11.77
C ASP A 211 14.68 19.85 11.63
N LYS A 212 14.81 20.68 12.66
CA LYS A 212 15.87 21.70 12.73
C LYS A 212 17.26 21.08 12.87
N SER A 213 17.40 19.92 13.50
CA SER A 213 18.71 19.28 13.67
C SER A 213 19.25 18.76 12.35
N PHE A 214 18.39 18.12 11.55
CA PHE A 214 18.67 17.77 10.17
C PHE A 214 19.20 18.96 9.37
N TRP A 215 18.52 20.11 9.39
CA TRP A 215 18.97 21.28 8.63
C TRP A 215 20.34 21.82 9.09
N ARG A 216 20.64 21.80 10.40
CA ARG A 216 21.97 22.19 10.89
C ARG A 216 23.05 21.25 10.37
N ASP A 217 22.80 19.95 10.37
CA ASP A 217 23.74 18.95 9.89
C ASP A 217 23.99 19.06 8.39
N VAL A 218 22.94 19.34 7.61
CA VAL A 218 23.06 19.63 6.17
C VAL A 218 23.89 20.88 5.94
N ALA A 219 23.61 21.99 6.65
CA ALA A 219 24.39 23.23 6.51
C ALA A 219 25.88 23.01 6.86
N LYS A 220 26.16 22.28 7.96
CA LYS A 220 27.54 21.93 8.37
C LYS A 220 28.25 21.09 7.30
N SER A 221 27.56 20.09 6.74
CA SER A 221 28.08 19.24 5.66
C SER A 221 28.41 20.05 4.40
N LEU A 222 27.56 21.00 4.01
CA LEU A 222 27.80 21.89 2.87
C LEU A 222 28.98 22.83 3.11
N LYS A 223 29.10 23.42 4.32
CA LYS A 223 30.25 24.27 4.68
C LYS A 223 31.56 23.49 4.66
N ALA A 224 31.57 22.26 5.18
CA ALA A 224 32.74 21.38 5.13
C ALA A 224 33.17 21.11 3.68
N ARG A 225 32.21 20.75 2.81
CA ARG A 225 32.46 20.53 1.37
C ARG A 225 32.98 21.80 0.68
N ALA A 226 32.47 22.98 1.03
CA ALA A 226 32.96 24.24 0.47
C ALA A 226 34.42 24.55 0.87
N ASN A 227 34.85 24.13 2.06
CA ASN A 227 36.21 24.33 2.53
C ASN A 227 37.23 23.41 1.85
N GLU A 228 36.80 22.26 1.34
CA GLU A 228 37.64 21.30 0.61
C GLU A 228 37.87 21.70 -0.86
N LEU A 229 37.07 22.64 -1.39
CA LEU A 229 37.21 23.14 -2.76
C LEU A 229 38.44 24.03 -2.93
N LYS A 230 39.14 23.84 -4.05
CA LYS A 230 40.34 24.61 -4.43
C LYS A 230 39.96 26.01 -4.92
N ASP A 231 40.90 26.94 -4.88
CA ASP A 231 40.67 28.34 -5.31
C ASP A 231 40.26 28.49 -6.79
N LYS A 232 40.57 27.50 -7.63
CA LYS A 232 40.12 27.44 -9.04
C LYS A 232 38.61 27.19 -9.20
N GLU A 233 37.91 26.82 -8.12
CA GLU A 233 36.46 26.57 -8.08
C GLU A 233 35.73 27.65 -7.26
N ALA A 234 36.22 28.89 -7.30
CA ALA A 234 35.70 30.00 -6.49
C ALA A 234 34.18 30.22 -6.64
N ASP A 235 33.66 30.16 -7.86
CA ASP A 235 32.22 30.35 -8.14
C ASP A 235 31.37 29.24 -7.51
N ARG A 236 31.81 27.99 -7.63
CA ARG A 236 31.15 26.82 -7.03
C ARG A 236 31.20 26.86 -5.51
N LYS A 237 32.34 27.29 -4.95
CA LYS A 237 32.52 27.50 -3.52
C LYS A 237 31.55 28.55 -2.99
N LYS A 238 31.40 29.67 -3.71
CA LYS A 238 30.45 30.74 -3.38
C LYS A 238 29.01 30.22 -3.39
N GLU A 239 28.61 29.49 -4.43
CA GLU A 239 27.26 28.91 -4.54
C GLU A 239 26.93 27.97 -3.37
N ILE A 240 27.86 27.07 -3.01
CA ILE A 240 27.66 26.14 -1.89
C ILE A 240 27.56 26.89 -0.55
N LEU A 241 28.35 27.94 -0.35
CA LEU A 241 28.29 28.75 0.86
C LEU A 241 26.96 29.52 0.97
N GLU A 242 26.46 30.09 -0.14
CA GLU A 242 25.15 30.74 -0.18
C GLU A 242 24.01 29.76 0.10
N ARG A 243 24.10 28.54 -0.44
CA ARG A 243 23.14 27.45 -0.14
C ARG A 243 23.20 27.06 1.33
N ALA A 244 24.39 26.91 1.88
CA ALA A 244 24.59 26.55 3.29
C ALA A 244 24.05 27.63 4.23
N ALA A 245 24.25 28.91 3.91
CA ALA A 245 23.72 30.03 4.68
C ALA A 245 22.19 30.01 4.72
N TYR A 246 21.53 29.83 3.56
CA TYR A 246 20.08 29.72 3.52
C TYR A 246 19.54 28.54 4.34
N ILE A 247 20.18 27.37 4.26
CA ILE A 247 19.75 26.19 5.02
C ILE A 247 19.94 26.40 6.53
N GLU A 248 20.99 27.11 6.93
CA GLU A 248 21.20 27.50 8.33
C GLU A 248 20.09 28.42 8.84
N GLU A 249 19.58 29.33 8.00
CA GLU A 249 18.40 30.13 8.34
C GLU A 249 17.15 29.27 8.55
N LEU A 250 16.93 28.24 7.72
CA LEU A 250 15.81 27.31 7.88
C LEU A 250 15.84 26.63 9.25
N ALA A 251 17.03 26.26 9.74
CA ALA A 251 17.19 25.60 11.03
C ALA A 251 16.81 26.47 12.24
N ILE A 252 16.69 27.79 12.06
CA ILE A 252 16.34 28.74 13.13
C ILE A 252 14.84 29.07 13.08
N LYS A 253 14.22 29.03 11.90
CA LYS A 253 12.79 29.33 11.71
C LYS A 253 11.90 28.41 12.55
N LYS A 254 10.72 28.91 12.95
CA LYS A 254 9.71 28.10 13.66
C LYS A 254 9.24 26.93 12.80
N THR A 255 8.97 27.22 11.54
CA THR A 255 8.65 26.25 10.48
C THR A 255 9.74 26.40 9.42
N PRO A 256 10.71 25.47 9.34
CA PRO A 256 11.84 25.59 8.42
C PRO A 256 11.38 25.78 6.97
N VAL A 257 10.56 24.85 6.48
CA VAL A 257 9.94 24.90 5.15
C VAL A 257 8.43 24.74 5.33
N PRO A 258 7.61 25.79 5.18
CA PRO A 258 6.15 25.67 5.17
C PRO A 258 5.69 24.77 4.03
N HIS A 259 4.86 23.77 4.32
CA HIS A 259 4.35 22.83 3.33
C HIS A 259 2.99 22.28 3.72
N ASN A 260 2.26 21.76 2.72
CA ASN A 260 1.02 21.01 2.91
C ASN A 260 1.23 19.53 2.59
N VAL A 261 0.48 18.65 3.26
CA VAL A 261 0.50 17.20 3.00
C VAL A 261 -0.91 16.75 2.63
N LEU A 262 -1.05 16.13 1.45
CA LEU A 262 -2.30 15.60 0.91
C LEU A 262 -2.29 14.08 1.02
N ASN A 263 -3.22 13.52 1.78
CA ASN A 263 -3.25 12.10 2.13
C ASN A 263 -4.44 11.35 1.48
N ALA A 264 -5.13 11.97 0.50
CA ALA A 264 -6.33 11.46 -0.17
C ALA A 264 -7.47 11.12 0.81
N ARG A 265 -7.61 11.89 1.90
CA ARG A 265 -8.67 11.69 2.91
C ARG A 265 -9.83 12.65 2.75
N PHE A 266 -9.58 13.87 2.31
CA PHE A 266 -10.58 14.94 2.25
C PHE A 266 -10.54 15.64 0.89
N HIS A 267 -11.20 15.05 -0.11
CA HIS A 267 -11.11 15.51 -1.50
C HIS A 267 -11.39 17.01 -1.71
N GLU A 268 -12.43 17.56 -1.08
CA GLU A 268 -12.80 18.98 -1.26
C GLU A 268 -11.74 19.93 -0.66
N GLN A 269 -11.28 19.65 0.56
CA GLN A 269 -10.24 20.47 1.22
C GLN A 269 -8.88 20.34 0.53
N GLU A 270 -8.53 19.14 0.07
CA GLU A 270 -7.28 18.90 -0.65
C GLU A 270 -7.29 19.62 -2.00
N ALA A 271 -8.44 19.71 -2.68
CA ALA A 271 -8.56 20.45 -3.94
C ALA A 271 -8.28 21.95 -3.78
N ASP A 272 -8.74 22.59 -2.70
CA ASP A 272 -8.43 23.99 -2.39
C ASP A 272 -6.92 24.21 -2.19
N ILE A 273 -6.25 23.25 -1.54
CA ILE A 273 -4.79 23.30 -1.35
C ILE A 273 -4.07 23.16 -2.69
N VAL A 274 -4.52 22.26 -3.57
CA VAL A 274 -3.94 22.08 -4.91
C VAL A 274 -4.11 23.31 -5.77
N ALA A 275 -5.28 23.97 -5.72
CA ALA A 275 -5.52 25.21 -6.46
C ALA A 275 -4.49 26.30 -6.10
N ASP A 276 -4.00 26.30 -4.87
CA ASP A 276 -3.00 27.23 -4.37
C ASP A 276 -1.54 26.74 -4.49
N ALA A 277 -1.32 25.48 -4.88
CA ALA A 277 0.02 24.88 -4.96
C ALA A 277 0.95 25.52 -6.01
N GLY A 278 0.39 26.28 -6.96
CA GLY A 278 1.16 27.03 -7.96
C GLY A 278 1.68 28.40 -7.50
N LYS A 279 1.33 28.85 -6.28
CA LYS A 279 1.77 30.16 -5.77
C LYS A 279 3.28 30.18 -5.50
N PRO A 280 3.97 31.33 -5.65
CA PRO A 280 5.40 31.41 -5.38
C PRO A 280 5.77 30.91 -3.97
N GLY A 281 6.72 29.98 -3.90
CA GLY A 281 7.19 29.36 -2.66
C GLY A 281 6.25 28.33 -2.04
N ALA A 282 5.15 27.95 -2.70
CA ALA A 282 4.29 26.88 -2.21
C ALA A 282 5.00 25.52 -2.30
N VAL A 283 4.87 24.71 -1.24
CA VAL A 283 5.38 23.33 -1.19
C VAL A 283 4.24 22.41 -0.81
N THR A 284 3.97 21.42 -1.65
CA THR A 284 2.90 20.44 -1.46
C THR A 284 3.46 19.03 -1.59
N ILE A 285 3.21 18.18 -0.60
CA ILE A 285 3.54 16.75 -0.62
C ILE A 285 2.25 15.98 -0.87
N ALA A 286 2.18 15.23 -1.96
CA ALA A 286 1.02 14.45 -2.36
C ALA A 286 1.27 12.94 -2.23
N THR A 287 0.39 12.22 -1.53
CA THR A 287 0.42 10.76 -1.45
C THR A 287 -0.38 10.14 -2.59
N ASN A 288 0.25 9.28 -3.40
CA ASN A 288 -0.42 8.43 -4.40
C ASN A 288 -1.40 9.20 -5.32
N MET A 289 -0.95 10.33 -5.86
CA MET A 289 -1.77 11.25 -6.68
C MET A 289 -2.94 11.90 -5.93
N ALA A 290 -2.82 12.08 -4.61
CA ALA A 290 -3.72 12.94 -3.84
C ALA A 290 -3.70 14.37 -4.38
N GLY A 291 -4.87 14.98 -4.47
CA GLY A 291 -5.08 16.27 -5.11
C GLY A 291 -6.15 16.19 -6.18
#